data_AF-A0A4P5W165-F1
#
_entry.id   AF-A0A4P5W165-F1
#
_cell.length_a   1.000
_cell.length_b   1.000
_cell.length_c   1.000
_cell.angle_alpha   90.00
_cell.angle_beta   90.00
_cell.angle_gamma   90.00
#
_symmetry.space_group_name_H-M   'P 1'
#
loop_
_entity.id
_entity.type
_entity.pdbx_description
1 polymer ?
#
loop_
_entity_poly.entity_id
_entity_poly.type
_entity_poly.pdbx_seq_one_letter_code
_entity_poly.pdbx_strand_id
1 'polypeptide(L)'
;MLLLACAELPPAVAQPDPWTVEVSSRLRDDAYAFHADGADFTAEAGPEGLRARVGLGGAWIGGDEEGFALTTSAWGRIGSMEAAQLGAPALGECIALKVDPEGNCIRRVESVDGNLTEWWAVDDQGVEQGWLIAASPAGTGPLTVILAVEGAQATIGDDVVWLEGDGGDLWSVSGLEAWDADGTALHTQFERSEVGFRIAVDDTGAAYPVTIDPVYATASRTLTGAAAGDALGRGMSTTMATTMSW
;
A
#
# COMPACT_ATOMS: atom_id res chain seq x y z
N MET A 1 -26.89 7.11 58.28
CA MET A 1 -27.01 5.76 57.68
C MET A 1 -27.34 5.99 56.21
N LEU A 2 -26.32 6.06 55.35
CA LEU A 2 -26.46 6.24 53.90
C LEU A 2 -26.00 4.92 53.27
N LEU A 3 -26.91 4.21 52.59
CA LEU A 3 -26.58 2.96 51.90
C LEU A 3 -25.79 3.27 50.62
N LEU A 4 -24.58 2.73 50.52
CA LEU A 4 -23.85 2.61 49.26
C LEU A 4 -24.56 1.55 48.40
N ALA A 5 -25.06 1.94 47.23
CA ALA A 5 -25.50 1.00 46.21
C ALA A 5 -24.27 0.48 45.45
N CYS A 6 -24.08 -0.83 45.42
CA CYS A 6 -23.10 -1.47 44.55
C CYS A 6 -23.63 -1.41 43.10
N ALA A 7 -22.91 -0.76 42.19
CA ALA A 7 -23.19 -0.87 40.78
C ALA A 7 -22.78 -2.27 40.31
N GLU A 8 -23.70 -3.03 39.72
CA GLU A 8 -23.40 -4.29 39.05
C GLU A 8 -22.52 -4.01 37.82
N LEU A 9 -21.39 -4.71 37.73
CA LEU A 9 -20.55 -4.68 36.54
C LEU A 9 -21.35 -5.28 35.37
N PRO A 10 -21.28 -4.70 34.15
CA PRO A 10 -21.93 -5.27 32.99
C PRO A 10 -21.42 -6.70 32.74
N PRO A 11 -22.26 -7.59 32.19
CA PRO A 11 -21.86 -8.96 31.91
C PRO A 11 -20.66 -8.96 30.94
N ALA A 12 -19.72 -9.88 31.19
CA ALA A 12 -18.57 -10.06 30.32
C ALA A 12 -19.06 -10.42 28.90
N VAL A 13 -18.60 -9.66 27.90
CA VAL A 13 -18.84 -9.96 26.49
C VAL A 13 -18.15 -11.29 26.19
N ALA A 14 -18.94 -12.30 25.79
CA ALA A 14 -18.42 -13.59 25.38
C ALA A 14 -17.44 -13.38 24.22
N GLN A 15 -16.22 -13.89 24.37
CA GLN A 15 -15.23 -13.86 23.29
C GLN A 15 -15.68 -14.83 22.19
N PRO A 16 -15.56 -14.45 20.91
CA PRO A 16 -15.87 -15.35 19.80
C PRO A 16 -14.95 -16.59 19.86
N ASP A 17 -15.47 -17.74 19.45
CA ASP A 17 -14.66 -18.95 19.37
C ASP A 17 -13.60 -18.83 18.24
N PRO A 18 -12.48 -19.56 18.33
CA PRO A 18 -11.37 -19.41 17.39
C PRO A 18 -11.73 -19.67 15.92
N TRP A 19 -12.69 -20.57 15.67
CA TRP A 19 -13.13 -20.88 14.30
C TRP A 19 -13.94 -19.72 13.71
N THR A 20 -14.83 -19.12 14.51
CA THR A 20 -15.57 -17.92 14.10
C THR A 20 -14.63 -16.75 13.81
N VAL A 21 -13.55 -16.57 14.59
CA VAL A 21 -12.51 -15.56 14.33
C VAL A 21 -11.80 -15.84 13.01
N GLU A 22 -11.43 -17.09 12.74
CA GLU A 22 -10.72 -17.50 11.53
C GLU A 22 -11.58 -17.29 10.28
N VAL A 23 -12.83 -17.78 10.26
CA VAL A 23 -13.76 -17.59 9.14
C VAL A 23 -14.04 -16.10 8.90
N SER A 24 -14.23 -15.31 9.97
CA SER A 24 -14.42 -13.86 9.83
C SER A 24 -13.19 -13.16 9.26
N SER A 25 -11.98 -13.66 9.56
CA SER A 25 -10.74 -13.12 8.99
C SER A 25 -10.66 -13.38 7.50
N ARG A 26 -10.91 -14.62 7.06
CA ARG A 26 -10.87 -14.99 5.64
C ARG A 26 -11.91 -14.26 4.81
N LEU A 27 -13.10 -14.04 5.37
CA LEU A 27 -14.14 -13.23 4.72
C LEU A 27 -13.73 -11.76 4.57
N ARG A 28 -12.96 -11.21 5.52
CA ARG A 28 -12.39 -9.86 5.38
C ARG A 28 -11.29 -9.83 4.33
N ASP A 29 -10.38 -10.80 4.37
CA ASP A 29 -9.27 -10.89 3.41
C ASP A 29 -9.79 -11.03 1.97
N ASP A 30 -10.83 -11.85 1.75
CA ASP A 30 -11.51 -12.00 0.46
C ASP A 30 -12.25 -10.73 0.04
N ALA A 31 -12.91 -10.03 0.98
CA ALA A 31 -13.57 -8.76 0.68
C ALA A 31 -12.61 -7.66 0.19
N TYR A 32 -11.32 -7.76 0.52
CA TYR A 32 -10.26 -6.85 0.08
C TYR A 32 -9.50 -7.36 -1.15
N ALA A 33 -9.87 -8.52 -1.70
CA ALA A 33 -9.20 -9.06 -2.88
C ALA A 33 -9.45 -8.20 -4.12
N PHE A 34 -8.43 -8.09 -4.97
CA PHE A 34 -8.63 -7.56 -6.31
C PHE A 34 -9.39 -8.56 -7.19
N HIS A 35 -10.41 -8.05 -7.87
CA HIS A 35 -11.17 -8.79 -8.87
C HIS A 35 -10.95 -8.17 -10.25
N ALA A 36 -10.83 -9.02 -11.28
CA ALA A 36 -10.71 -8.54 -12.65
C ALA A 36 -12.03 -7.91 -13.12
N ASP A 37 -11.95 -6.72 -13.71
CA ASP A 37 -13.03 -6.01 -14.39
C ASP A 37 -12.56 -5.60 -15.80
N GLY A 38 -12.85 -6.46 -16.78
CA GLY A 38 -12.32 -6.30 -18.14
C GLY A 38 -10.80 -6.42 -18.19
N ALA A 39 -10.11 -5.33 -18.49
CA ALA A 39 -8.65 -5.24 -18.52
C ALA A 39 -8.04 -4.67 -17.23
N ASP A 40 -8.88 -4.20 -16.32
CA ASP A 40 -8.50 -3.57 -15.07
C ASP A 40 -8.73 -4.54 -13.90
N PHE A 41 -8.25 -4.17 -12.71
CA PHE A 41 -8.54 -4.83 -11.45
C PHE A 41 -9.16 -3.85 -10.47
N THR A 42 -10.19 -4.26 -9.75
CA THR A 42 -10.88 -3.43 -8.75
C THR A 42 -10.90 -4.07 -7.37
N ALA A 43 -10.76 -3.25 -6.34
CA ALA A 43 -10.89 -3.63 -4.93
C ALA A 43 -11.46 -2.45 -4.13
N GLU A 44 -12.06 -2.73 -2.97
CA GLU A 44 -12.62 -1.72 -2.06
C GLU A 44 -12.05 -1.94 -0.66
N ALA A 45 -11.46 -0.90 -0.08
CA ALA A 45 -10.89 -0.87 1.26
C ALA A 45 -11.90 -0.32 2.27
N GLY A 46 -12.04 -1.05 3.38
CA GLY A 46 -12.79 -0.62 4.55
C GLY A 46 -14.30 -0.33 4.34
N PRO A 47 -15.04 -0.02 5.41
CA PRO A 47 -16.44 0.42 5.33
C PRO A 47 -16.62 1.83 4.74
N GLU A 48 -15.55 2.62 4.65
CA GLU A 48 -15.53 3.96 4.06
C GLU A 48 -15.61 3.97 2.53
N GLY A 49 -15.55 2.82 1.87
CA GLY A 49 -15.77 2.70 0.43
C GLY A 49 -14.63 3.25 -0.43
N LEU A 50 -13.40 3.23 0.09
CA LEU A 50 -12.22 3.64 -0.69
C LEU A 50 -11.91 2.58 -1.74
N ARG A 51 -12.06 2.90 -3.01
CA ARG A 51 -11.84 1.97 -4.12
C ARG A 51 -10.50 2.21 -4.79
N ALA A 52 -9.88 1.11 -5.18
CA ALA A 52 -8.76 1.08 -6.10
C ALA A 52 -9.21 0.45 -7.43
N ARG A 53 -8.88 1.10 -8.54
CA ARG A 53 -8.95 0.50 -9.88
C ARG A 53 -7.58 0.58 -10.53
N VAL A 54 -6.94 -0.56 -10.75
CA VAL A 54 -5.61 -0.68 -11.35
C VAL A 54 -5.77 -1.09 -12.82
N GLY A 55 -5.25 -0.28 -13.73
CA GLY A 55 -5.36 -0.49 -15.17
C GLY A 55 -4.04 -0.22 -15.88
N LEU A 56 -4.08 -0.22 -17.22
CA LEU A 56 -2.92 0.20 -18.01
C LEU A 56 -2.65 1.70 -17.77
N GLY A 57 -1.46 2.03 -17.27
CA GLY A 57 -1.06 3.42 -17.00
C GLY A 57 -1.16 3.87 -15.54
N GLY A 58 -1.53 2.96 -14.62
CA GLY A 58 -1.49 3.21 -13.17
C GLY A 58 -2.78 2.84 -12.46
N ALA A 59 -3.10 3.54 -11.38
CA ALA A 59 -4.30 3.29 -10.58
C ALA A 59 -5.16 4.55 -10.44
N TRP A 60 -6.47 4.34 -10.31
CA TRP A 60 -7.40 5.33 -9.80
C TRP A 60 -7.78 4.96 -8.38
N ILE A 61 -7.73 5.93 -7.46
CA ILE A 61 -8.10 5.76 -6.05
C ILE A 61 -9.15 6.81 -5.70
N GLY A 62 -10.24 6.41 -5.05
CA GLY A 62 -11.32 7.33 -4.70
C GLY A 62 -12.53 6.67 -4.08
N GLY A 63 -13.62 7.43 -3.94
CA GLY A 63 -14.92 6.95 -3.46
C GLY A 63 -15.88 6.58 -4.59
N ASP A 64 -17.17 6.85 -4.40
CA ASP A 64 -18.20 6.65 -5.42
C ASP A 64 -18.17 7.69 -6.54
N GLU A 65 -17.91 8.95 -6.18
CA GLU A 65 -18.10 10.11 -7.07
C GLU A 65 -16.80 10.83 -7.42
N GLU A 66 -15.81 10.80 -6.53
CA GLU A 66 -14.55 11.51 -6.66
C GLU A 66 -13.35 10.60 -6.41
N GLY A 67 -12.21 11.00 -6.95
CA GLY A 67 -10.93 10.30 -6.79
C GLY A 67 -9.86 10.91 -7.66
N PHE A 68 -8.69 10.31 -7.61
CA PHE A 68 -7.51 10.76 -8.31
C PHE A 68 -6.82 9.60 -9.01
N ALA A 69 -6.16 9.90 -10.13
CA ALA A 69 -5.31 8.95 -10.81
C ALA A 69 -3.86 9.11 -10.34
N LEU A 70 -3.18 7.98 -10.18
CA LEU A 70 -1.77 7.87 -9.89
C LEU A 70 -1.07 7.14 -11.02
N THR A 71 0.05 7.69 -11.45
CA THR A 71 0.96 7.03 -12.37
C THR A 71 2.37 7.10 -11.83
N THR A 72 3.01 5.94 -11.67
CA THR A 72 4.47 5.88 -11.55
C THR A 72 5.06 6.34 -12.87
N SER A 73 5.62 7.56 -12.88
CA SER A 73 6.03 8.25 -14.11
C SER A 73 7.52 8.05 -14.43
N ALA A 74 8.36 7.96 -13.40
CA ALA A 74 9.79 7.75 -13.53
C ALA A 74 10.40 7.17 -12.25
N TRP A 75 11.53 6.51 -12.38
CA TRP A 75 12.30 5.97 -11.25
C TRP A 75 13.81 5.98 -11.53
N GLY A 76 14.64 5.82 -10.51
CA GLY A 76 16.10 5.73 -10.65
C GLY A 76 16.85 6.71 -9.75
N ARG A 77 17.97 7.25 -10.23
CA ARG A 77 18.79 8.25 -9.51
C ARG A 77 19.09 9.45 -10.39
N ILE A 78 19.56 10.53 -9.76
CA ILE A 78 20.06 11.71 -10.48
C ILE A 78 21.14 11.27 -11.48
N GLY A 79 20.97 11.70 -12.74
CA GLY A 79 21.84 11.36 -13.86
C GLY A 79 21.50 10.06 -14.59
N SER A 80 20.54 9.27 -14.09
CA SER A 80 20.07 8.02 -14.71
C SER A 80 18.61 7.72 -14.33
N MET A 81 17.75 8.74 -14.43
CA MET A 81 16.30 8.55 -14.28
C MET A 81 15.74 7.87 -15.53
N GLU A 82 14.90 6.86 -15.33
CA GLU A 82 14.19 6.12 -16.36
C GLU A 82 12.70 6.47 -16.30
N ALA A 83 12.06 6.70 -17.45
CA ALA A 83 10.61 6.82 -17.51
C ALA A 83 9.99 5.43 -17.32
N ALA A 84 9.04 5.30 -16.40
CA ALA A 84 8.38 4.03 -16.17
C ALA A 84 7.35 3.76 -17.28
N GLN A 85 7.42 2.55 -17.85
CA GLN A 85 6.52 2.05 -18.89
C GLN A 85 5.88 0.74 -18.42
N LEU A 86 5.18 0.83 -17.29
CA LEU A 86 4.51 -0.32 -16.68
C LEU A 86 3.54 -0.99 -17.66
N GLY A 87 3.71 -2.31 -17.81
CA GLY A 87 2.84 -3.14 -18.63
C GLY A 87 1.40 -3.23 -18.10
N ALA A 88 0.57 -4.00 -18.80
CA ALA A 88 -0.78 -4.28 -18.34
C ALA A 88 -0.76 -5.03 -16.99
N PRO A 89 -1.66 -4.69 -16.05
CA PRO A 89 -1.69 -5.33 -14.74
C PRO A 89 -2.10 -6.81 -14.85
N ALA A 90 -1.59 -7.62 -13.94
CA ALA A 90 -1.97 -9.01 -13.76
C ALA A 90 -1.91 -9.42 -12.28
N LEU A 91 -2.58 -10.50 -11.91
CA LEU A 91 -2.41 -11.07 -10.57
C LEU A 91 -0.97 -11.58 -10.39
N GLY A 92 -0.29 -11.11 -9.34
CA GLY A 92 1.11 -11.37 -9.02
C GLY A 92 1.30 -12.23 -7.77
N GLU A 93 2.24 -11.88 -6.89
CA GLU A 93 2.53 -12.69 -5.70
C GLU A 93 1.35 -12.78 -4.72
N CYS A 94 1.33 -13.85 -3.91
CA CYS A 94 0.40 -13.97 -2.79
C CYS A 94 0.74 -12.92 -1.72
N ILE A 95 -0.27 -12.25 -1.17
CA ILE A 95 -0.12 -11.44 0.03
C ILE A 95 0.06 -12.40 1.21
N ALA A 96 1.15 -12.21 1.95
CA ALA A 96 1.53 -13.14 3.01
C ALA A 96 0.39 -13.30 4.03
N LEU A 97 0.07 -14.57 4.35
CA LEU A 97 -0.92 -14.97 5.35
C LEU A 97 -2.39 -14.64 5.04
N LYS A 98 -2.71 -13.98 3.92
CA LYS A 98 -4.09 -13.70 3.51
C LYS A 98 -4.63 -14.80 2.60
N VAL A 99 -5.78 -15.36 2.96
CA VAL A 99 -6.47 -16.41 2.19
C VAL A 99 -7.97 -16.18 2.14
N ASP A 100 -8.60 -16.60 1.04
CA ASP A 100 -10.05 -16.62 0.87
C ASP A 100 -10.70 -17.75 1.73
N PRO A 101 -12.05 -17.83 1.82
CA PRO A 101 -12.73 -18.90 2.56
C PRO A 101 -12.36 -20.31 2.11
N GLU A 102 -12.04 -20.49 0.83
CA GLU A 102 -11.62 -21.75 0.21
C GLU A 102 -10.14 -22.10 0.51
N GLY A 103 -9.37 -21.16 1.05
CA GLY A 103 -7.95 -21.31 1.39
C GLY A 103 -6.99 -20.99 0.24
N ASN A 104 -7.46 -20.38 -0.85
CA ASN A 104 -6.58 -19.83 -1.87
C ASN A 104 -5.97 -18.53 -1.36
N CYS A 105 -4.72 -18.26 -1.72
CA CYS A 105 -4.09 -17.01 -1.31
C CYS A 105 -4.74 -15.81 -2.00
N ILE A 106 -4.87 -14.71 -1.27
CA ILE A 106 -5.20 -13.42 -1.87
C ILE A 106 -3.93 -12.91 -2.57
N ARG A 107 -4.06 -12.47 -3.82
CA ARG A 107 -2.92 -12.02 -4.64
C ARG A 107 -2.96 -10.51 -4.81
N ARG A 108 -1.78 -9.88 -4.81
CA ARG A 108 -1.64 -8.49 -5.23
C ARG A 108 -1.73 -8.38 -6.76
N VAL A 109 -2.04 -7.20 -7.26
CA VAL A 109 -2.00 -6.89 -8.69
C VAL A 109 -0.64 -6.29 -9.00
N GLU A 110 0.02 -6.75 -10.06
CA GLU A 110 1.36 -6.33 -10.44
C GLU A 110 1.42 -5.83 -11.88
N SER A 111 2.23 -4.80 -12.09
CA SER A 111 2.64 -4.29 -13.39
C SER A 111 4.16 -4.23 -13.43
N VAL A 112 4.77 -4.65 -14.54
CA VAL A 112 6.23 -4.82 -14.65
C VAL A 112 6.80 -3.99 -15.78
N ASP A 113 7.97 -3.39 -15.54
CA ASP A 113 8.83 -2.72 -16.52
C ASP A 113 10.30 -2.97 -16.17
N GLY A 114 10.91 -3.98 -16.81
CA GLY A 114 12.32 -4.32 -16.60
C GLY A 114 12.64 -4.66 -15.14
N ASN A 115 13.38 -3.77 -14.46
CA ASN A 115 13.78 -3.91 -13.05
C ASN A 115 12.77 -3.29 -12.06
N LEU A 116 11.69 -2.69 -12.56
CA LEU A 116 10.62 -2.10 -11.76
C LEU A 116 9.41 -3.03 -11.78
N THR A 117 8.98 -3.49 -10.63
CA THR A 117 7.63 -4.07 -10.47
C THR A 117 6.83 -3.16 -9.56
N GLU A 118 5.74 -2.59 -10.05
CA GLU A 118 4.74 -1.93 -9.23
C GLU A 118 3.68 -2.96 -8.83
N TRP A 119 3.22 -2.89 -7.60
CA TRP A 119 2.16 -3.75 -7.11
C TRP A 119 1.15 -2.99 -6.26
N TRP A 120 -0.06 -3.54 -6.20
CA TRP A 120 -1.19 -2.99 -5.48
C TRP A 120 -1.86 -4.07 -4.64
N ALA A 121 -2.11 -3.76 -3.38
CA ALA A 121 -2.87 -4.60 -2.45
C ALA A 121 -3.90 -3.74 -1.69
N VAL A 122 -4.92 -4.38 -1.15
CA VAL A 122 -5.91 -3.71 -0.30
C VAL A 122 -6.04 -4.48 1.01
N ASP A 123 -6.25 -3.73 2.07
CA ASP A 123 -6.52 -4.28 3.39
C ASP A 123 -7.48 -3.40 4.17
N ASP A 124 -7.60 -3.67 5.48
CA ASP A 124 -8.47 -2.87 6.30
C ASP A 124 -7.92 -1.46 6.54
N GLN A 125 -6.61 -1.20 6.38
CA GLN A 125 -5.95 0.10 6.56
C GLN A 125 -6.06 1.01 5.34
N GLY A 126 -6.19 0.46 4.14
CA GLY A 126 -6.38 1.22 2.92
C GLY A 126 -5.94 0.48 1.67
N VAL A 127 -5.47 1.25 0.70
CA VAL A 127 -4.87 0.73 -0.54
C VAL A 127 -3.35 0.84 -0.38
N GLU A 128 -2.67 -0.30 -0.35
CA GLU A 128 -1.20 -0.38 -0.40
C GLU A 128 -0.75 -0.29 -1.86
N GLN A 129 0.24 0.56 -2.11
CA GLN A 129 1.02 0.54 -3.34
C GLN A 129 2.44 0.17 -2.96
N GLY A 130 3.11 -0.63 -3.77
CA GLY A 130 4.54 -0.76 -3.61
C GLY A 130 5.31 -0.96 -4.89
N TRP A 131 6.62 -0.83 -4.74
CA TRP A 131 7.58 -1.04 -5.80
C TRP A 131 8.65 -2.02 -5.34
N LEU A 132 8.96 -2.99 -6.17
CA LEU A 132 10.15 -3.81 -6.07
C LEU A 132 11.14 -3.34 -7.13
N ILE A 133 12.28 -2.81 -6.69
CA ILE A 133 13.40 -2.45 -7.56
C ILE A 133 14.39 -3.60 -7.54
N ALA A 134 14.50 -4.33 -8.65
CA ALA A 134 15.24 -5.59 -8.73
C ALA A 134 16.77 -5.41 -8.63
N ALA A 135 17.29 -4.26 -9.07
CA ALA A 135 18.72 -3.98 -9.10
C ALA A 135 19.01 -2.50 -8.87
N SER A 136 20.17 -2.20 -8.28
CA SER A 136 20.62 -0.83 -8.05
C SER A 136 20.68 -0.05 -9.36
N PRO A 137 19.93 1.06 -9.50
CA PRO A 137 20.03 1.90 -10.68
C PRO A 137 21.39 2.61 -10.74
N ALA A 138 21.84 2.93 -11.94
CA ALA A 138 23.00 3.80 -12.13
C ALA A 138 22.72 5.22 -11.61
N GLY A 139 23.75 6.07 -11.53
CA GLY A 139 23.63 7.45 -11.08
C GLY A 139 24.04 7.66 -9.62
N THR A 140 23.65 8.80 -9.06
CA THR A 140 24.08 9.24 -7.72
C THR A 140 22.93 9.77 -6.89
N GLY A 141 23.06 9.72 -5.57
CA GLY A 141 22.04 10.18 -4.63
C GLY A 141 21.00 9.10 -4.34
N PRO A 142 19.89 9.46 -3.66
CA PRO A 142 18.88 8.51 -3.24
C PRO A 142 18.17 7.88 -4.45
N LEU A 143 17.76 6.62 -4.29
CA LEU A 143 16.78 5.99 -5.17
C LEU A 143 15.49 6.80 -5.11
N THR A 144 14.95 7.17 -6.27
CA THR A 144 13.77 8.03 -6.39
C THR A 144 12.68 7.35 -7.21
N VAL A 145 11.42 7.47 -6.77
CA VAL A 145 10.22 7.10 -7.54
C VAL A 145 9.34 8.34 -7.65
N ILE A 146 8.94 8.72 -8.87
CA ILE A 146 8.14 9.93 -9.14
C ILE A 146 6.71 9.55 -9.50
N LEU A 147 5.77 10.08 -8.72
CA LEU A 147 4.34 9.85 -8.85
C LEU A 147 3.69 11.08 -9.49
N ALA A 148 3.07 10.88 -10.64
CA ALA A 148 2.15 11.83 -11.22
C ALA A 148 0.77 11.64 -10.59
N VAL A 149 0.14 12.75 -10.20
CA VAL A 149 -1.20 12.80 -9.60
C VAL A 149 -2.10 13.62 -10.51
N GLU A 150 -3.22 13.06 -10.95
CA GLU A 150 -4.26 13.77 -11.69
C GLU A 150 -5.59 13.74 -10.92
N GLY A 151 -6.33 14.86 -10.91
CA GLY A 151 -7.61 14.97 -10.19
C GLY A 151 -7.50 15.30 -8.70
N ALA A 152 -6.28 15.46 -8.16
CA ALA A 152 -6.04 15.97 -6.82
C ALA A 152 -4.76 16.82 -6.73
N GLN A 153 -4.72 17.73 -5.76
CA GLN A 153 -3.53 18.51 -5.41
C GLN A 153 -2.77 17.86 -4.26
N ALA A 154 -1.47 17.63 -4.47
CA ALA A 154 -0.59 17.04 -3.46
C ALA A 154 0.08 18.10 -2.56
N THR A 155 -0.11 17.97 -1.26
CA THR A 155 0.57 18.76 -0.23
C THR A 155 1.44 17.85 0.62
N ILE A 156 2.76 18.07 0.57
CA ILE A 156 3.75 17.29 1.30
C ILE A 156 3.84 17.79 2.75
N GLY A 157 3.57 16.90 3.70
CA GLY A 157 3.93 17.02 5.12
C GLY A 157 5.20 16.24 5.43
N ASP A 158 5.49 16.02 6.72
CA ASP A 158 6.71 15.32 7.13
C ASP A 158 6.65 13.81 6.77
N ASP A 159 5.65 13.10 7.29
CA ASP A 159 5.46 11.65 7.08
C ASP A 159 4.18 11.32 6.29
N VAL A 160 3.58 12.32 5.65
CA VAL A 160 2.29 12.21 4.95
C VAL A 160 2.23 13.12 3.74
N VAL A 161 1.61 12.65 2.67
CA VAL A 161 1.14 13.48 1.55
C VAL A 161 -0.37 13.60 1.64
N TRP A 162 -0.88 14.82 1.71
CA TRP A 162 -2.31 15.09 1.59
C TRP A 162 -2.69 15.27 0.13
N LEU A 163 -3.73 14.58 -0.32
CA LEU A 163 -4.26 14.68 -1.67
C LEU A 163 -5.67 15.26 -1.57
N GLU A 164 -5.85 16.49 -2.02
CA GLU A 164 -7.14 17.19 -2.01
C GLU A 164 -7.74 17.15 -3.42
N GLY A 165 -8.87 16.47 -3.56
CA GLY A 165 -9.63 16.41 -4.81
C GLY A 165 -10.34 17.71 -5.13
N ASP A 166 -10.72 17.89 -6.39
CA ASP A 166 -11.38 19.13 -6.86
C ASP A 166 -12.72 19.43 -6.15
N GLY A 167 -13.43 18.41 -5.64
CA GLY A 167 -14.66 18.58 -4.88
C GLY A 167 -14.48 18.65 -3.36
N GLY A 168 -13.24 18.63 -2.88
CA GLY A 168 -12.89 18.80 -1.47
C GLY A 168 -12.71 17.51 -0.67
N ASP A 169 -12.83 16.34 -1.32
CA ASP A 169 -12.42 15.08 -0.72
C ASP A 169 -10.92 15.10 -0.41
N LEU A 170 -10.57 14.50 0.73
CA LEU A 170 -9.21 14.51 1.25
C LEU A 170 -8.73 13.08 1.53
N TRP A 171 -7.65 12.71 0.86
CA TRP A 171 -6.94 11.46 1.08
C TRP A 171 -5.55 11.73 1.66
N SER A 172 -4.97 10.71 2.27
CA SER A 172 -3.59 10.73 2.75
C SER A 172 -2.81 9.56 2.16
N VAL A 173 -1.56 9.84 1.81
CA VAL A 173 -0.52 8.86 1.54
C VAL A 173 0.42 8.87 2.74
N SER A 174 0.51 7.77 3.47
CA SER A 174 1.32 7.68 4.68
C SER A 174 1.88 6.27 4.85
N GLY A 175 2.49 5.96 5.99
CA GLY A 175 3.04 4.63 6.26
C GLY A 175 4.18 4.24 5.31
N LEU A 176 4.89 5.24 4.76
CA LEU A 176 5.94 5.01 3.78
C LEU A 176 7.11 4.25 4.41
N GLU A 177 7.22 2.98 4.05
CA GLU A 177 8.33 2.13 4.44
C GLU A 177 9.15 1.71 3.23
N ALA A 178 10.43 1.41 3.47
CA ALA A 178 11.28 0.74 2.48
C ALA A 178 12.24 -0.21 3.19
N TRP A 179 12.53 -1.34 2.53
CA TRP A 179 13.49 -2.32 3.03
C TRP A 179 14.25 -3.00 1.90
N ASP A 180 15.44 -3.47 2.22
CA ASP A 180 16.30 -4.19 1.30
C ASP A 180 16.06 -5.72 1.33
N ALA A 181 16.79 -6.48 0.52
CA ALA A 181 16.63 -7.92 0.37
C ALA A 181 16.89 -8.71 1.66
N ASP A 182 17.70 -8.15 2.57
CA ASP A 182 17.99 -8.74 3.88
C ASP A 182 16.93 -8.34 4.93
N GLY A 183 15.94 -7.54 4.53
CA GLY A 183 14.90 -7.01 5.41
C GLY A 183 15.37 -5.81 6.23
N THR A 184 16.47 -5.15 5.85
CA THR A 184 16.98 -3.96 6.52
C THR A 184 16.13 -2.76 6.13
N ALA A 185 15.52 -2.10 7.12
CA ALA A 185 14.77 -0.87 6.90
C ALA A 185 15.68 0.25 6.37
N LEU A 186 15.20 0.96 5.34
CA LEU A 186 15.89 2.07 4.69
C LEU A 186 15.17 3.38 5.04
N HIS A 187 15.93 4.48 5.10
CA HIS A 187 15.34 5.79 5.36
C HIS A 187 14.61 6.29 4.12
N THR A 188 13.37 6.73 4.29
CA THR A 188 12.47 7.20 3.25
C THR A 188 12.00 8.63 3.53
N GLN A 189 11.63 9.36 2.47
CA GLN A 189 11.03 10.68 2.60
C GLN A 189 10.12 10.99 1.41
N PHE A 190 9.02 11.68 1.68
CA PHE A 190 8.20 12.30 0.64
C PHE A 190 8.79 13.66 0.26
N GLU A 191 8.84 13.94 -1.04
CA GLU A 191 9.30 15.22 -1.58
C GLU A 191 8.36 15.73 -2.67
N ARG A 192 8.37 17.05 -2.87
CA ARG A 192 7.58 17.67 -3.94
C ARG A 192 8.12 17.28 -5.32
N SER A 193 7.20 17.01 -6.24
CA SER A 193 7.46 16.89 -7.67
C SER A 193 6.63 17.91 -8.46
N GLU A 194 6.96 18.14 -9.72
CA GLU A 194 6.18 19.05 -10.59
C GLU A 194 4.82 18.46 -10.99
N VAL A 195 4.72 17.13 -11.02
CA VAL A 195 3.52 16.38 -11.47
C VAL A 195 2.74 15.76 -10.31
N GLY A 196 3.17 16.00 -9.06
CA GLY A 196 2.64 15.33 -7.89
C GLY A 196 3.69 15.29 -6.78
N PHE A 197 4.14 14.11 -6.41
CA PHE A 197 5.16 13.91 -5.39
C PHE A 197 6.21 12.89 -5.84
N ARG A 198 7.29 12.78 -5.08
CA ARG A 198 8.28 11.71 -5.26
C ARG A 198 8.67 11.13 -3.91
N ILE A 199 9.06 9.88 -3.94
CA ILE A 199 9.63 9.17 -2.80
C ILE A 199 11.13 9.11 -3.02
N ALA A 200 11.91 9.51 -2.01
CA ALA A 200 13.35 9.32 -1.99
C ALA A 200 13.71 8.30 -0.91
N VAL A 201 14.58 7.35 -1.26
CA VAL A 201 15.07 6.28 -0.39
C VAL A 201 16.58 6.35 -0.32
N ASP A 202 17.14 6.45 0.88
CA ASP A 202 18.57 6.27 1.10
C ASP A 202 18.87 4.77 1.09
N ASP A 203 19.27 4.27 -0.07
CA ASP A 203 19.63 2.88 -0.30
C ASP A 203 21.14 2.65 -0.26
N THR A 204 21.89 3.52 0.44
CA THR A 204 23.34 3.42 0.56
C THR A 204 23.75 2.10 1.25
N GLY A 205 24.35 1.20 0.46
CA GLY A 205 24.78 -0.11 0.96
C GLY A 205 23.66 -1.15 1.06
N ALA A 206 22.46 -0.86 0.57
CA ALA A 206 21.34 -1.78 0.55
C ALA A 206 21.61 -3.01 -0.33
N ALA A 207 21.16 -4.19 0.12
CA ALA A 207 21.12 -5.39 -0.70
C ALA A 207 19.86 -5.38 -1.58
N TYR A 208 20.00 -5.51 -2.88
CA TYR A 208 18.85 -5.54 -3.79
C TYR A 208 18.23 -6.95 -3.90
N PRO A 209 16.91 -7.08 -4.08
CA PRO A 209 15.95 -6.02 -4.40
C PRO A 209 15.58 -5.11 -3.22
N VAL A 210 15.21 -3.87 -3.53
CA VAL A 210 14.63 -2.91 -2.56
C VAL A 210 13.13 -2.84 -2.76
N THR A 211 12.37 -2.91 -1.66
CA THR A 211 10.91 -2.72 -1.65
C THR A 211 10.58 -1.35 -1.05
N ILE A 212 9.59 -0.67 -1.61
CA ILE A 212 9.06 0.63 -1.16
C ILE A 212 7.53 0.50 -1.09
N ASP A 213 6.89 0.94 -0.02
CA ASP A 213 5.49 0.62 0.27
C ASP A 213 4.79 1.76 1.05
N PRO A 214 4.09 2.68 0.36
CA PRO A 214 3.14 3.60 0.99
C PRO A 214 1.69 3.09 0.99
N VAL A 215 0.90 3.65 1.91
CA VAL A 215 -0.53 3.36 2.07
C VAL A 215 -1.39 4.58 1.75
N TYR A 216 -2.45 4.38 0.99
CA TYR A 216 -3.47 5.37 0.67
C TYR A 216 -4.73 5.15 1.51
N ALA A 217 -5.19 6.19 2.18
CA ALA A 217 -6.37 6.15 3.04
C ALA A 217 -7.21 7.43 2.92
N THR A 218 -8.45 7.39 3.41
CA THR A 218 -9.28 8.59 3.59
C THR A 218 -8.81 9.38 4.81
N ALA A 219 -8.89 10.72 4.78
CA ALA A 219 -8.42 11.54 5.90
C ALA A 219 -9.16 11.29 7.23
N SER A 220 -10.45 10.93 7.16
CA SER A 220 -11.25 10.56 8.33
C SER A 220 -10.67 9.35 9.05
N ARG A 221 -10.10 8.40 8.30
CA ARG A 221 -9.42 7.22 8.85
C ARG A 221 -8.10 7.58 9.53
N THR A 222 -7.30 8.44 8.92
CA THR A 222 -6.03 8.90 9.52
C THR A 222 -6.25 9.60 10.87
N LEU A 223 -7.35 10.35 11.01
CA LEU A 223 -7.72 11.02 12.26
C LEU A 223 -8.21 10.07 13.35
N THR A 224 -8.81 8.93 13.00
CA THR A 224 -9.24 7.91 13.97
C THR A 224 -8.14 6.90 14.29
N GLY A 225 -7.16 6.72 13.39
CA GLY A 225 -6.02 5.80 13.52
C GLY A 225 -4.82 6.32 14.32
N ALA A 226 -4.70 7.64 14.56
CA ALA A 226 -3.64 8.21 15.41
C ALA A 226 -3.68 7.75 16.89
N ALA A 227 -4.69 6.96 17.29
CA ALA A 227 -4.82 6.33 18.60
C ALA A 227 -4.52 4.80 18.59
N ALA A 228 -4.16 4.21 17.44
CA ALA A 228 -3.97 2.76 17.28
C ALA A 228 -2.63 2.40 16.61
N GLY A 229 -1.54 3.12 16.95
CA GLY A 229 -0.19 2.65 16.63
C GLY A 229 0.25 1.57 17.62
N ASP A 230 0.38 0.32 17.17
CA ASP A 230 1.33 -0.71 17.67
C ASP A 230 1.04 -2.14 17.16
N ALA A 231 0.58 -2.33 15.91
CA ALA A 231 0.47 -3.67 15.33
C ALA A 231 0.69 -3.67 13.81
N LEU A 232 1.90 -3.32 13.35
CA LEU A 232 2.32 -3.64 11.99
C LEU A 232 2.59 -5.14 11.90
N GLY A 233 1.84 -5.80 11.02
CA GLY A 233 2.06 -7.18 10.61
C GLY A 233 3.43 -7.29 9.95
N ARG A 234 4.35 -8.01 10.60
CA ARG A 234 5.64 -8.39 10.01
C ARG A 234 5.40 -9.41 8.90
N GLY A 235 5.06 -8.94 7.71
CA GLY A 235 5.11 -9.73 6.48
C GLY A 235 6.55 -9.78 5.96
N MET A 236 7.39 -10.65 6.53
CA MET A 236 8.72 -10.91 5.95
C MET A 236 8.53 -11.64 4.61
N SER A 237 8.60 -10.91 3.50
CA SER A 237 8.70 -11.49 2.16
C SER A 237 10.13 -11.98 1.93
N THR A 238 10.42 -13.24 2.30
CA THR A 238 11.65 -13.91 1.87
C THR A 238 11.48 -14.38 0.43
N THR A 239 11.98 -13.59 -0.53
CA THR A 239 12.19 -14.04 -1.90
C THR A 239 13.27 -15.11 -1.92
N MET A 240 12.91 -16.38 -2.11
CA MET A 240 13.89 -17.43 -2.42
C MET A 240 14.38 -17.24 -3.86
N ALA A 241 15.58 -16.69 -4.02
CA ALA A 241 16.29 -16.67 -5.29
C ALA A 241 16.61 -18.11 -5.72
N THR A 242 15.87 -18.64 -6.69
CA THR A 242 16.18 -19.92 -7.33
C THR A 242 17.40 -19.73 -8.21
N THR A 243 18.55 -20.23 -7.77
CA THR A 243 19.77 -20.29 -8.59
C THR A 243 19.64 -21.44 -9.59
N MET A 244 19.37 -21.12 -10.86
CA MET A 244 19.58 -22.06 -11.96
C MET A 244 21.06 -22.03 -12.36
N SER A 245 21.78 -23.12 -12.06
CA SER A 245 23.08 -23.39 -12.65
C SER A 245 22.88 -23.99 -14.05
N TRP A 246 23.59 -23.45 -15.04
CA TRP A 246 23.84 -24.08 -16.33
C TRP A 246 25.17 -24.83 -16.29
#